data_AF-A0A3M8H553-F1
#
_entry.id   AF-A0A3M8H553-F1
#
_cell.length_a   1.000
_cell.length_b   1.000
_cell.length_c   1.000
_cell.angle_alpha   90.00
_cell.angle_beta   90.00
_cell.angle_gamma   90.00
#
_symmetry.space_group_name_H-M   'P 1'
#
loop_
_entity.id
_entity.type
_entity.pdbx_description
1 polymer ?
#
loop_
_entity_poly.entity_id
_entity_poly.type
_entity_poly.pdbx_seq_one_letter_code
_entity_poly.pdbx_strand_id
1 'polypeptide(L)' 'MPNVEVSCAVSNCIFHKKGNLCGAEKIQIDMDYHSKNRNTEFASDLDFDKITEEANHSQDTCCKTFEPKNEREK' A
#
# COMPACT_ATOMS: atom_id res chain seq x y z
N MET A 1 -18.66 -2.25 -14.87
CA MET A 1 -17.93 -2.35 -13.59
C MET A 1 -17.98 -0.98 -12.93
N PRO A 2 -18.31 -0.87 -11.64
CA PRO A 2 -18.30 0.42 -10.95
C PRO A 2 -16.90 1.04 -11.03
N ASN A 3 -16.84 2.34 -11.28
CA ASN A 3 -15.59 3.08 -11.22
C ASN A 3 -15.25 3.28 -9.74
N VAL A 4 -14.35 2.46 -9.20
CA VAL A 4 -13.93 2.53 -7.80
C VAL A 4 -12.80 3.54 -7.71
N GLU A 5 -13.04 4.63 -6.99
CA GLU A 5 -12.02 5.63 -6.70
C GLU A 5 -11.48 5.42 -5.29
N VAL A 6 -10.15 5.45 -5.18
CA VAL A 6 -9.45 5.36 -3.89
C VAL A 6 -8.84 6.72 -3.60
N SER A 7 -9.07 7.29 -2.42
CA SER A 7 -8.44 8.55 -2.04
C SER A 7 -6.99 8.34 -1.61
N CYS A 8 -6.10 9.25 -2.01
CA CYS A 8 -4.71 9.32 -1.57
C CYS A 8 -4.39 10.75 -1.12
N ALA A 9 -4.19 10.95 0.18
CA ALA A 9 -3.80 12.25 0.74
C ALA A 9 -2.27 12.45 0.81
N VAL A 10 -1.50 11.42 0.42
CA VAL A 10 -0.03 11.41 0.55
C VAL A 10 0.60 12.10 -0.66
N SER A 11 0.96 13.38 -0.51
CA SER A 11 1.41 14.23 -1.63
C SER A 11 2.73 13.80 -2.28
N ASN A 12 3.61 13.13 -1.52
CA ASN A 12 4.89 12.60 -2.01
C ASN A 12 4.80 11.16 -2.55
N CYS A 13 3.61 10.56 -2.62
CA CYS A 13 3.40 9.26 -3.26
C CYS A 13 3.40 9.41 -4.79
N ILE A 14 4.14 8.57 -5.53
CA ILE A 14 4.17 8.60 -7.00
C ILE A 14 2.80 8.40 -7.64
N PHE A 15 1.91 7.71 -6.94
CA PHE A 15 0.56 7.40 -7.42
C PHE A 15 -0.45 8.49 -7.08
N HIS A 16 -0.05 9.57 -6.40
CA HIS A 16 -0.93 10.69 -6.08
C HIS A 16 -1.39 11.41 -7.36
N LYS A 17 -2.70 11.53 -7.55
CA LYS A 17 -3.37 12.24 -8.65
C LYS A 17 -4.13 13.47 -8.13
N LYS A 18 -4.45 14.37 -9.06
CA LYS A 18 -5.28 15.55 -8.80
C LYS A 18 -6.59 15.16 -8.11
N GLY A 19 -6.99 15.94 -7.10
CA GLY A 19 -8.20 15.66 -6.31
C GLY A 19 -7.99 14.70 -5.15
N ASN A 20 -6.75 14.45 -4.73
CA ASN A 20 -6.41 13.48 -3.67
C ASN A 20 -6.88 12.08 -4.01
N LEU A 21 -6.65 11.65 -5.25
CA LEU A 21 -6.98 10.32 -5.73
C LEU A 21 -5.71 9.47 -5.86
N CYS A 22 -5.83 8.19 -5.57
CA CYS A 22 -4.81 7.19 -5.84
C CYS A 22 -4.92 6.76 -7.30
N GLY A 23 -3.81 6.82 -8.02
CA GLY A 23 -3.70 6.46 -9.42
C GLY A 23 -3.12 5.09 -9.70
N ALA A 24 -2.81 4.29 -8.67
CA ALA A 24 -2.24 2.97 -8.81
C ALA A 24 -3.23 2.00 -9.47
N GLU A 25 -2.72 1.06 -10.28
CA GLU A 25 -3.53 0.01 -10.91
C GLU A 25 -4.06 -1.00 -9.89
N LYS A 26 -3.30 -1.21 -8.81
CA LYS A 26 -3.64 -2.07 -7.68
C LYS A 26 -3.29 -1.41 -6.37
N ILE A 27 -4.09 -1.66 -5.34
CA ILE A 27 -3.79 -1.28 -3.95
C ILE A 27 -3.49 -2.52 -3.13
N GLN A 28 -2.52 -2.40 -2.22
CA GLN A 28 -2.10 -3.45 -1.31
C GLN A 28 -2.19 -2.88 0.10
N ILE A 29 -3.03 -3.51 0.92
CA ILE A 29 -3.27 -3.17 2.32
C ILE A 29 -2.86 -4.39 3.13
N ASP A 30 -2.15 -4.16 4.22
CA ASP A 30 -1.60 -5.21 5.08
C ASP A 30 -1.51 -4.70 6.51
N MET A 31 -1.34 -5.57 7.50
CA MET A 31 -1.24 -5.16 8.90
C MET A 31 0.11 -4.48 9.19
N ASP A 32 0.13 -3.52 10.11
CA ASP A 32 1.33 -2.69 10.36
C ASP A 32 2.52 -3.49 10.95
N TYR A 33 2.29 -4.52 11.78
CA TYR A 33 3.37 -5.30 12.39
C TYR A 33 4.15 -6.17 11.39
N HIS A 34 3.58 -6.50 10.23
CA HIS A 34 4.29 -7.19 9.14
C HIS A 34 5.28 -6.27 8.41
N SER A 35 5.17 -4.94 8.56
CA SER A 35 6.01 -3.97 7.85
C SER A 35 7.49 -4.00 8.27
N LYS A 36 7.76 -4.36 9.53
CA LYS A 36 9.10 -4.20 10.13
C LYS A 36 10.12 -5.25 9.70
N ASN A 37 9.67 -6.36 9.10
CA ASN A 37 10.52 -7.52 8.80
C ASN A 37 10.48 -7.96 7.31
N ARG A 38 9.83 -7.21 6.43
CA ARG A 38 9.69 -7.55 4.99
C ARG A 38 10.70 -6.84 4.07
N ASN A 39 11.88 -6.46 4.59
CA ASN A 39 13.00 -5.96 3.77
C ASN A 39 13.69 -7.05 2.93
N THR A 40 13.09 -8.24 2.82
CA THR A 40 13.62 -9.35 2.04
C THR A 40 12.94 -9.33 0.67
N GLU A 41 13.72 -9.14 -0.40
CA GLU A 41 13.29 -8.99 -1.81
C GLU A 41 12.51 -10.19 -2.40
N PHE A 42 12.11 -11.15 -1.57
CA PHE A 42 11.43 -12.39 -1.95
C PHE A 42 10.15 -12.70 -1.14
N ALA A 43 9.75 -11.84 -0.19
CA ALA A 43 8.63 -12.11 0.71
C ALA A 43 7.29 -11.45 0.30
N SER A 44 7.23 -10.79 -0.85
CA SER A 44 6.14 -9.83 -1.13
C SER A 44 4.85 -10.43 -1.70
N ASP A 45 4.87 -11.61 -2.32
CA ASP A 45 3.67 -12.25 -2.90
C ASP A 45 3.28 -13.57 -2.23
N LEU A 46 4.25 -14.41 -1.82
CA LEU A 46 3.98 -15.75 -1.28
C LEU A 46 3.43 -15.76 0.16
N ASP A 47 3.64 -14.68 0.90
CA ASP A 47 3.18 -14.57 2.29
C ASP A 47 1.74 -14.04 2.40
N PHE A 48 1.19 -13.40 1.36
CA PHE A 48 -0.20 -12.90 1.42
C PHE A 48 -1.24 -14.03 1.40
N ASP A 49 -0.95 -15.12 0.69
CA ASP A 49 -1.84 -16.26 0.54
C ASP A 49 -2.00 -17.11 1.83
N LYS A 50 -1.18 -16.86 2.86
CA LYS A 50 -1.15 -17.65 4.10
C LYS A 50 -1.59 -16.88 5.36
N ILE A 51 -2.01 -15.62 5.21
CA ILE A 51 -2.41 -14.79 6.35
C ILE A 51 -3.90 -15.02 6.63
N THR A 52 -4.20 -15.42 7.86
CA THR A 52 -5.58 -15.61 8.37
C THR A 52 -5.95 -14.58 9.43
N GLU A 53 -5.08 -13.59 9.67
CA GLU A 53 -5.27 -12.62 10.74
C GLU A 53 -6.24 -11.51 10.32
N GLU A 54 -7.12 -11.11 11.23
CA GLU A 54 -8.15 -10.11 10.99
C GLU A 54 -7.80 -8.78 11.69
N ALA A 55 -8.02 -7.66 10.98
CA ALA A 55 -7.89 -6.33 11.56
C ALA A 55 -9.11 -6.02 12.43
N ASN A 56 -8.88 -5.57 13.68
CA ASN A 56 -9.97 -5.16 14.56
C ASN A 56 -10.35 -3.69 14.34
N HIS A 57 -9.39 -2.87 13.92
CA HIS A 57 -9.57 -1.44 13.67
C HIS A 57 -8.87 -1.05 12.36
N SER A 58 -9.35 0.00 11.69
CA SER A 58 -8.74 0.48 10.45
C SER A 58 -7.27 0.91 10.63
N GLN A 59 -6.91 1.38 11.82
CA GLN A 59 -5.52 1.74 12.16
C GLN A 59 -4.57 0.54 12.27
N ASP A 60 -5.12 -0.68 12.40
CA ASP A 60 -4.31 -1.91 12.40
C ASP A 60 -3.78 -2.21 10.98
N THR A 61 -4.37 -1.56 9.96
CA THR A 61 -4.02 -1.69 8.55
C THR A 61 -3.10 -0.57 8.07
N CYS A 62 -2.24 -0.89 7.11
CA CYS A 62 -1.23 -0.02 6.52
C CYS A 62 -1.19 -0.21 4.99
N CYS A 63 -1.15 0.89 4.24
CA CYS A 63 -1.02 0.86 2.78
C CYS A 63 0.42 0.54 2.37
N LYS A 64 0.62 -0.55 1.63
CA LYS A 64 1.92 -0.98 1.10
C LYS A 64 2.19 -0.49 -0.32
N THR A 65 1.21 0.14 -0.96
CA THR A 65 1.33 0.72 -2.31
C THR A 65 2.07 2.06 -2.33
N PHE A 66 2.40 2.63 -1.18
CA PHE A 66 3.14 3.89 -1.14
C PHE A 66 4.55 3.72 -1.70
N GLU A 67 4.90 4.56 -2.68
CA GLU A 67 6.26 4.71 -3.18
C GLU A 67 6.60 6.21 -3.27
N PRO A 68 7.76 6.66 -2.76
CA PRO A 68 8.15 8.07 -2.73
C PRO A 68 8.56 8.58 -4.11
N LYS A 69 8.16 9.81 -4.45
CA LYS A 69 8.51 10.47 -5.73
C LYS A 69 10.01 10.65 -5.98
N ASN A 70 10.82 10.71 -4.92
CA ASN A 70 12.21 11.18 -5.01
C ASN A 70 13.27 10.05 -4.98
N GLU A 71 12.88 8.77 -5.03
CA GLU A 71 13.85 7.65 -5.01
C GLU A 71 14.23 7.13 -6.41
N ARG A 72 13.72 7.74 -7.49
CA ARG A 72 14.09 7.41 -8.88
C ARG A 72 15.21 8.28 -9.50
N GLU A 73 15.95 9.03 -8.68
CA GLU A 73 17.10 9.85 -9.13
C GLU A 73 18.46 9.41 -8.57
N LYS A 74 18.63 8.12 -8.23
CA LYS A 74 19.94 7.55 -7.88
C LYS A 74 20.31 6.36 -8.75
#